data_AF-A0A351J1K9-F1
#
_entry.id   AF-A0A351J1K9-F1
#
_cell.length_a   1.000
_cell.length_b   1.000
_cell.length_c   1.000
_cell.angle_alpha   90.00
_cell.angle_beta   90.00
_cell.angle_gamma   90.00
#
_symmetry.space_group_name_H-M   'P 1'
#
loop_
_entity.id
_entity.type
_entity.pdbx_description
1 polymer ?
#
loop_
_entity_poly.entity_id
_entity_poly.type
_entity_poly.pdbx_seq_one_letter_code
_entity_poly.pdbx_strand_id
1 'polypeptide(L)'
;MEPRKENTMKTRTLFLLALSLILMLSCVAGCGTYVNDTQNEPCDEEQGKDYKAVSPDTKENLSLPTGKKIIVTVEYSLETKKFNETVNALNAKVAKHGGYAESASVNNDSEECADAYFIFRIPSDKLNAFLTDVENSAKVIRKRQTAEDVTLDYHDTESQLTALRLQEERILAL
;
A
#
# COMPACT_ATOMS: atom_id res chain seq x y z
N MET A 1 -56.72 32.43 21.04
CA MET A 1 -55.72 32.83 22.04
C MET A 1 -54.85 31.61 22.32
N GLU A 2 -53.89 31.30 21.45
CA GLU A 2 -52.98 30.16 21.59
C GLU A 2 -51.57 30.67 21.90
N PRO A 3 -50.95 30.14 22.97
CA PRO A 3 -49.52 29.86 22.92
C PRO A 3 -49.23 28.48 23.52
N ARG A 4 -48.93 27.48 22.68
CA ARG A 4 -48.51 26.15 23.16
C ARG A 4 -47.51 25.43 22.24
N LYS A 5 -46.58 26.15 21.61
CA LYS A 5 -45.51 25.51 20.79
C LYS A 5 -44.08 25.95 21.10
N GLU A 6 -43.87 27.00 21.91
CA GLU A 6 -42.52 27.52 22.13
C GLU A 6 -41.70 26.71 23.17
N ASN A 7 -42.36 26.07 24.13
CA ASN A 7 -41.69 25.35 25.22
C ASN A 7 -41.21 23.94 24.85
N THR A 8 -41.73 23.34 23.78
CA THR A 8 -41.34 21.97 23.36
C THR A 8 -40.06 21.96 22.53
N MET A 9 -39.75 23.05 21.83
CA MET A 9 -38.53 23.15 21.03
C MET A 9 -37.32 23.51 21.91
N LYS A 10 -37.51 24.41 22.89
CA LYS A 10 -36.47 24.80 23.86
C LYS A 10 -36.05 23.64 24.77
N THR A 11 -36.99 22.81 25.20
CA THR A 11 -36.69 21.62 26.03
C THR A 11 -35.95 20.54 25.23
N ARG A 12 -36.25 20.37 23.93
CA ARG A 12 -35.54 19.43 23.04
C ARG A 12 -34.14 19.91 22.69
N THR A 13 -33.94 21.21 22.43
CA THR A 13 -32.60 21.77 22.20
C THR A 13 -31.75 21.75 23.47
N LEU A 14 -32.36 21.97 24.64
CA LEU A 14 -31.67 21.87 25.93
C LEU A 14 -31.27 20.41 26.24
N PHE A 15 -32.14 19.44 25.93
CA PHE A 15 -31.82 18.02 26.04
C PHE A 15 -30.70 17.58 25.09
N LEU A 16 -30.69 18.07 23.85
CA LEU A 16 -29.64 17.75 22.88
C LEU A 16 -28.29 18.36 23.25
N LEU A 17 -28.27 19.60 23.77
CA LEU A 17 -27.05 20.21 24.30
C LEU A 17 -26.54 19.49 25.55
N ALA A 18 -27.42 19.10 26.47
CA ALA A 18 -27.05 18.31 27.65
C ALA A 18 -26.49 16.93 27.27
N LEU A 19 -27.05 16.27 26.26
CA LEU A 19 -26.56 14.98 25.78
C LEU A 19 -25.17 15.10 25.12
N SER A 20 -24.91 16.18 24.38
CA SER A 20 -23.58 16.45 23.80
C SER A 20 -22.53 16.79 24.87
N LEU A 21 -22.93 17.46 25.95
CA LEU A 21 -22.04 17.79 27.06
C LEU A 21 -21.67 16.55 27.89
N ILE A 22 -22.62 15.61 28.04
CA ILE A 22 -22.40 14.32 28.71
C ILE A 22 -21.49 13.40 27.85
N LEU A 23 -21.63 13.43 26.52
CA LEU A 23 -20.78 12.64 25.61
C LEU A 23 -19.32 13.14 25.55
N MET A 24 -19.09 14.44 25.76
CA MET A 24 -17.75 15.03 25.83
C MET A 24 -17.06 14.82 27.19
N LEU A 25 -17.82 14.55 28.27
CA LEU A 25 -17.26 14.30 29.60
C LEU A 25 -16.75 12.86 29.81
N SER A 26 -17.10 11.92 28.93
CA SER A 26 -16.65 10.52 29.01
C SER A 26 -15.24 10.28 28.42
N CYS A 27 -14.56 11.30 27.91
CA CYS A 27 -13.20 11.19 27.37
C CYS A 27 -12.07 11.47 28.39
N VAL A 28 -12.38 11.56 29.68
CA VAL A 28 -11.35 11.76 30.73
C VAL A 28 -11.53 10.76 31.88
N ALA A 29 -11.43 9.47 31.57
CA ALA A 29 -11.14 8.40 32.53
C ALA A 29 -10.45 7.24 31.80
N GLY A 30 -9.19 7.48 31.44
CA GLY A 30 -8.30 6.50 30.84
C GLY A 30 -6.86 6.71 31.30
N CYS A 31 -6.63 6.87 32.61
CA CYS A 31 -5.30 6.68 33.18
C CYS A 31 -5.03 5.18 33.26
N GLY A 32 -4.42 4.63 32.22
CA GLY A 32 -3.66 3.39 32.28
C GLY A 32 -2.19 3.75 32.14
N THR A 33 -1.48 3.95 33.25
CA THR A 33 -0.02 3.95 33.25
C THR A 33 0.45 2.51 33.17
N TYR A 34 0.75 2.03 31.97
CA TYR A 34 1.65 0.90 31.82
C TYR A 34 3.06 1.47 31.78
N VAL A 35 3.73 1.45 32.94
CA VAL A 35 5.18 1.48 32.98
C VAL A 35 5.62 0.14 32.41
N ASN A 36 5.86 0.08 31.11
CA ASN A 36 6.80 -0.88 30.58
C ASN A 36 8.17 -0.20 30.63
N ASP A 37 8.97 -0.65 31.60
CA ASP A 37 10.42 -0.53 31.55
C ASP A 37 10.85 -1.20 30.25
N THR A 38 10.88 -0.42 29.17
CA THR A 38 11.46 -0.87 27.91
C THR A 38 12.94 -0.73 28.16
N GLN A 39 13.50 -1.78 28.76
CA GLN A 39 14.91 -2.07 28.57
C GLN A 39 15.15 -1.90 27.07
N ASN A 40 16.09 -1.02 26.72
CA ASN A 40 16.66 -0.99 25.40
C ASN A 40 17.10 -2.42 25.08
N GLU A 41 16.26 -3.19 24.41
CA GLU A 41 16.69 -4.40 23.73
C GLU A 41 17.55 -3.90 22.58
N PRO A 42 18.86 -4.17 22.60
CA PRO A 42 19.70 -3.90 21.44
C PRO A 42 19.12 -4.72 20.29
N CYS A 43 18.95 -4.09 19.12
CA CYS A 43 18.63 -4.81 17.89
C CYS A 43 19.68 -5.93 17.75
N ASP A 44 19.26 -7.19 17.87
CA ASP A 44 20.17 -8.34 17.85
C ASP A 44 21.06 -8.28 16.59
N GLU A 45 22.37 -8.11 16.80
CA GLU A 45 23.35 -8.47 15.80
C GLU A 45 23.31 -10.00 15.65
N GLU A 46 22.47 -10.49 14.75
CA GLU A 46 22.66 -11.84 14.24
C GLU A 46 24.02 -11.88 13.52
N GLN A 47 25.00 -12.42 14.23
CA GLN A 47 26.34 -12.70 13.75
C GLN A 47 26.27 -13.36 12.37
N GLY A 48 26.88 -12.67 11.42
CA GLY A 48 26.84 -12.97 9.99
C GLY A 48 27.07 -14.44 9.68
N LYS A 49 26.03 -15.07 9.14
CA LYS A 49 26.22 -16.24 8.29
C LYS A 49 26.64 -15.74 6.92
N ASP A 50 27.79 -16.23 6.46
CA ASP A 50 28.37 -15.98 5.15
C ASP A 50 27.38 -16.39 4.04
N TYR A 51 26.47 -15.47 3.68
CA TYR A 51 25.68 -15.58 2.46
C TYR A 51 26.63 -15.25 1.31
N LYS A 52 27.21 -16.31 0.73
CA LYS A 52 27.88 -16.25 -0.57
C LYS A 52 27.01 -15.43 -1.51
N ALA A 53 27.53 -14.27 -1.90
CA ALA A 53 26.95 -13.42 -2.91
C ALA A 53 26.79 -14.25 -4.20
N VAL A 54 25.56 -14.62 -4.52
CA VAL A 54 25.23 -15.12 -5.84
C VAL A 54 25.22 -13.90 -6.75
N SER A 55 26.23 -13.81 -7.62
CA SER A 55 26.31 -12.78 -8.65
C SER A 55 25.04 -12.82 -9.49
N PRO A 56 24.22 -11.75 -9.57
CA PRO A 56 23.04 -11.73 -10.41
C PRO A 56 23.44 -11.30 -11.82
N ASP A 57 24.36 -12.04 -12.45
CA ASP A 57 24.74 -11.83 -13.85
C ASP A 57 23.86 -12.69 -14.76
N THR A 58 22.55 -12.58 -14.58
CA THR A 58 21.59 -12.98 -15.62
C THR A 58 20.66 -11.81 -15.86
N LYS A 59 21.07 -10.95 -16.81
CA LYS A 59 20.18 -9.98 -17.45
C LYS A 59 19.17 -10.76 -18.31
N GLU A 60 18.19 -11.39 -17.67
CA GLU A 60 17.02 -11.89 -18.38
C GLU A 60 16.24 -10.69 -18.93
N ASN A 61 16.48 -10.36 -20.20
CA ASN A 61 15.60 -9.49 -20.95
C ASN A 61 14.24 -10.18 -21.03
N LEU A 62 13.22 -9.61 -20.38
CA LEU A 62 11.85 -10.12 -20.44
C LEU A 62 11.34 -10.02 -21.88
N SER A 63 11.27 -11.15 -22.58
CA SER A 63 10.51 -11.30 -23.82
C SER A 63 9.13 -11.85 -23.47
N LEU A 64 8.15 -10.96 -23.33
CA LEU A 64 6.76 -11.36 -23.07
C LEU A 64 6.07 -11.85 -24.35
N PRO A 65 5.31 -12.96 -24.31
CA PRO A 65 4.46 -13.39 -25.41
C PRO A 65 3.50 -12.29 -25.86
N THR A 66 3.53 -11.96 -27.15
CA THR A 66 2.61 -10.98 -27.75
C THR A 66 1.18 -11.51 -27.82
N GLY A 67 0.19 -10.65 -27.59
CA GLY A 67 -1.24 -11.00 -27.69
C GLY A 67 -1.82 -11.69 -26.45
N LYS A 68 -1.03 -11.86 -25.39
CA LYS A 68 -1.47 -12.38 -24.10
C LYS A 68 -1.63 -11.26 -23.08
N LYS A 69 -2.56 -11.42 -22.14
CA LYS A 69 -2.67 -10.57 -20.95
C LYS A 69 -1.82 -11.20 -19.86
N ILE A 70 -0.65 -10.64 -19.59
CA ILE A 70 0.31 -11.17 -18.62
C ILE A 70 0.52 -10.17 -17.51
N ILE A 71 0.39 -10.62 -16.26
CA ILE A 71 0.80 -9.89 -15.08
C ILE A 71 2.22 -10.36 -14.72
N VAL A 72 3.14 -9.40 -14.60
CA VAL A 72 4.50 -9.68 -14.12
C VAL A 72 4.63 -9.10 -12.72
N THR A 73 4.95 -9.97 -11.77
CA THR A 73 5.18 -9.60 -10.37
C THR A 73 6.65 -9.79 -10.05
N VAL A 74 7.31 -8.72 -9.62
CA VAL A 74 8.72 -8.75 -9.20
C VAL A 74 8.82 -8.38 -7.73
N GLU A 75 9.39 -9.29 -6.94
CA GLU A 75 9.68 -9.10 -5.53
C GLU A 75 11.17 -8.83 -5.36
N TYR A 76 11.50 -7.71 -4.71
CA TYR A 76 12.86 -7.38 -4.30
C TYR A 76 12.98 -7.33 -2.78
N SER A 77 14.09 -7.87 -2.28
CA SER A 77 14.60 -7.58 -0.94
C SER A 77 15.89 -6.79 -1.12
N LEU A 78 15.87 -5.53 -0.65
CA LEU A 78 16.96 -4.57 -0.83
C LEU A 78 17.57 -4.22 0.52
N GLU A 79 18.89 -4.05 0.55
CA GLU A 79 19.63 -3.56 1.70
C GLU A 79 20.29 -2.22 1.34
N THR A 80 20.20 -1.23 2.24
CA THR A 80 20.77 0.10 2.04
C THR A 80 21.30 0.68 3.34
N LYS A 81 22.39 1.46 3.24
CA LYS A 81 22.94 2.24 4.37
C LYS A 81 22.25 3.59 4.56
N LYS A 82 21.49 4.03 3.55
CA LYS A 82 20.87 5.37 3.51
C LYS A 82 19.38 5.21 3.26
N PHE A 83 18.65 4.81 4.29
CA PHE A 83 17.25 4.43 4.20
C PHE A 83 16.38 5.53 3.55
N ASN A 84 16.36 6.72 4.15
CA ASN A 84 15.52 7.84 3.69
C ASN A 84 15.85 8.28 2.24
N GLU A 85 17.13 8.37 1.89
CA GLU A 85 17.56 8.70 0.52
C GLU A 85 17.09 7.64 -0.49
N THR A 86 17.17 6.36 -0.11
CA THR A 86 16.79 5.23 -0.98
C THR A 86 15.28 5.18 -1.21
N VAL A 87 14.48 5.36 -0.16
CA VAL A 87 13.02 5.41 -0.25
C VAL A 87 12.57 6.56 -1.15
N ASN A 88 13.14 7.75 -0.97
CA ASN A 88 12.82 8.91 -1.81
C ASN A 88 13.23 8.69 -3.27
N ALA A 89 14.40 8.10 -3.51
CA ALA A 89 14.86 7.77 -4.86
C ALA A 89 13.97 6.73 -5.54
N LEU A 90 13.51 5.70 -4.81
CA LEU A 90 12.57 4.69 -5.31
C LEU A 90 11.25 5.33 -5.75
N ASN A 91 10.64 6.15 -4.88
CA ASN A 91 9.39 6.84 -5.21
C ASN A 91 9.53 7.75 -6.44
N ALA A 92 10.64 8.49 -6.54
CA ALA A 92 10.92 9.34 -7.71
C ALA A 92 11.09 8.51 -8.99
N LYS A 93 11.74 7.35 -8.92
CA LYS A 93 11.89 6.41 -10.05
C LYS A 93 10.54 5.83 -10.48
N VAL A 94 9.69 5.42 -9.54
CA VAL A 94 8.34 4.92 -9.85
C VAL A 94 7.54 5.99 -10.61
N ALA A 95 7.54 7.23 -10.11
CA ALA A 95 6.85 8.34 -10.78
C ALA A 95 7.42 8.64 -12.19
N LYS A 96 8.74 8.60 -12.35
CA LYS A 96 9.41 8.78 -13.65
C LYS A 96 8.96 7.76 -14.71
N HIS A 97 8.66 6.53 -14.29
CA HIS A 97 8.20 5.45 -15.17
C HIS A 97 6.67 5.40 -15.32
N GLY A 98 5.95 6.43 -14.84
CA GLY A 98 4.49 6.51 -14.93
C GLY A 98 3.77 5.52 -14.01
N GLY A 99 4.46 4.99 -13.00
CA GLY A 99 3.88 4.13 -11.99
C GLY A 99 3.38 4.90 -10.76
N TYR A 100 2.79 4.17 -9.83
CA TYR A 100 2.33 4.70 -8.54
C TYR A 100 2.53 3.67 -7.41
N ALA A 101 2.53 4.14 -6.18
CA ALA A 101 2.52 3.28 -4.99
C ALA A 101 1.08 2.83 -4.70
N GLU A 102 0.84 1.53 -4.76
CA GLU A 102 -0.41 0.92 -4.31
C GLU A 102 -0.44 0.81 -2.79
N SER A 103 0.68 0.42 -2.19
CA SER A 103 0.83 0.31 -0.75
C SER A 103 2.24 0.70 -0.34
N ALA A 104 2.34 1.33 0.82
CA ALA A 104 3.59 1.72 1.46
C ALA A 104 3.43 1.55 2.98
N SER A 105 4.33 0.78 3.58
CA SER A 105 4.50 0.68 5.02
C SER A 105 5.95 0.99 5.33
N VAL A 106 6.18 1.99 6.16
CA VAL A 106 7.53 2.40 6.57
C VAL A 106 7.55 2.39 8.09
N ASN A 107 8.42 1.58 8.64
CA ASN A 107 8.73 1.59 10.06
C ASN A 107 10.10 2.24 10.25
N ASN A 108 10.14 3.28 11.06
CA ASN A 108 11.33 4.10 11.23
C ASN A 108 11.52 4.39 12.73
N ASP A 109 11.70 3.30 13.49
CA ASP A 109 11.92 3.37 14.93
C ASP A 109 13.30 4.00 15.24
N SER A 110 14.30 3.76 14.40
CA SER A 110 15.60 4.45 14.38
C SER A 110 16.30 4.26 13.02
N GLU A 111 17.33 5.06 12.69
CA GLU A 111 18.07 4.89 11.42
C GLU A 111 18.72 3.48 11.27
N GLU A 112 19.00 2.81 12.39
CA GLU A 112 19.64 1.51 12.45
C GLU A 112 18.64 0.34 12.36
N CYS A 113 17.37 0.58 12.73
CA CYS A 113 16.31 -0.44 12.74
C CYS A 113 15.10 0.06 11.92
N ALA A 114 15.35 0.66 10.75
CA ALA A 114 14.34 1.12 9.80
C ALA A 114 14.07 0.07 8.71
N ASP A 115 12.80 -0.24 8.47
CA ASP A 115 12.35 -1.16 7.44
C ASP A 115 11.20 -0.56 6.63
N ALA A 116 11.08 -0.97 5.37
CA ALA A 116 9.99 -0.52 4.52
C ALA A 116 9.52 -1.62 3.57
N TYR A 117 8.21 -1.64 3.38
CA TYR A 117 7.51 -2.49 2.45
C TYR A 117 6.72 -1.64 1.47
N PHE A 118 6.94 -1.85 0.17
CA PHE A 118 6.25 -1.13 -0.89
C PHE A 118 5.66 -2.08 -1.91
N ILE A 119 4.47 -1.74 -2.40
CA ILE A 119 3.87 -2.33 -3.60
C ILE A 119 3.73 -1.21 -4.63
N PHE A 120 4.45 -1.32 -5.73
CA PHE A 120 4.37 -0.37 -6.84
C PHE A 120 3.66 -0.99 -8.04
N ARG A 121 2.81 -0.20 -8.70
CA ARG A 121 2.17 -0.53 -9.97
C ARG A 121 2.86 0.26 -11.08
N ILE A 122 3.36 -0.43 -12.10
CA ILE A 122 4.18 0.17 -13.16
C ILE A 122 3.61 -0.29 -14.51
N PRO A 123 3.48 0.61 -15.50
CA PRO A 123 3.11 0.24 -16.86
C PRO A 123 3.99 -0.88 -17.42
N SER A 124 3.38 -1.86 -18.08
CA SER A 124 4.07 -3.07 -18.54
C SER A 124 5.22 -2.79 -19.51
N ASP A 125 5.11 -1.75 -20.32
CA ASP A 125 6.13 -1.31 -21.28
C ASP A 125 7.35 -0.64 -20.61
N LYS A 126 7.21 -0.20 -19.35
CA LYS A 126 8.27 0.47 -18.58
C LYS A 126 8.91 -0.41 -17.52
N LEU A 127 8.39 -1.61 -17.28
CA LEU A 127 8.87 -2.49 -16.22
C LEU A 127 10.37 -2.77 -16.31
N ASN A 128 10.89 -3.21 -17.47
CA ASN A 128 12.31 -3.55 -17.61
C ASN A 128 13.24 -2.36 -17.32
N ALA A 129 12.85 -1.17 -17.75
CA ALA A 129 13.60 0.06 -17.51
C ALA A 129 13.61 0.41 -16.01
N PHE A 130 12.46 0.26 -15.34
CA PHE A 130 12.36 0.44 -13.89
C PHE A 130 13.22 -0.56 -13.11
N LEU A 131 13.16 -1.86 -13.44
CA LEU A 131 13.95 -2.89 -12.76
C LEU A 131 15.45 -2.59 -12.84
N THR A 132 15.92 -2.17 -14.03
CA THR A 132 17.32 -1.76 -14.23
C THR A 132 17.68 -0.56 -13.37
N ASP A 133 16.80 0.44 -13.25
CA ASP A 133 17.03 1.59 -12.39
C ASP A 133 17.09 1.20 -10.89
N VAL A 134 16.29 0.23 -10.44
CA VAL A 134 16.27 -0.22 -9.03
C VAL A 134 17.54 -0.98 -8.66
N GLU A 135 18.00 -1.89 -9.52
CA GLU A 135 19.21 -2.69 -9.28
C GLU A 135 20.47 -1.82 -9.13
N ASN A 136 20.50 -0.65 -9.76
CA ASN A 136 21.60 0.32 -9.61
C ASN A 136 21.52 1.17 -8.33
N SER A 137 20.39 1.13 -7.62
CA SER A 137 20.07 2.06 -6.53
C SER A 137 20.38 1.51 -5.14
N ALA A 138 20.36 0.18 -4.98
CA ALA A 138 20.55 -0.49 -3.71
C ALA A 138 21.15 -1.87 -3.92
N LYS A 139 21.70 -2.46 -2.85
CA LYS A 139 22.20 -3.83 -2.90
C LYS A 139 21.00 -4.78 -2.90
N VAL A 140 20.87 -5.59 -3.94
CA VAL A 140 19.83 -6.61 -4.04
C VAL A 140 20.26 -7.85 -3.27
N ILE A 141 19.50 -8.22 -2.24
CA ILE A 141 19.70 -9.45 -1.46
C ILE A 141 18.93 -10.62 -2.09
N ARG A 142 17.71 -10.34 -2.53
CA ARG A 142 16.85 -11.32 -3.17
C ARG A 142 16.05 -10.67 -4.29
N LYS A 143 15.92 -11.39 -5.40
CA LYS A 143 15.03 -11.08 -6.51
C LYS A 143 14.20 -12.31 -6.83
N ARG A 144 12.88 -12.15 -6.93
CA ARG A 144 11.99 -13.18 -7.47
C ARG A 144 11.09 -12.54 -8.50
N GLN A 145 10.85 -13.24 -9.58
CA GLN A 145 9.97 -12.80 -10.65
C GLN A 145 9.01 -13.92 -11.00
N THR A 146 7.74 -13.56 -11.16
CA THR A 146 6.67 -14.46 -11.57
C THR A 146 5.89 -13.79 -12.71
N ALA A 147 5.50 -14.57 -13.71
CA ALA A 147 4.62 -14.14 -14.78
C ALA A 147 3.38 -15.02 -14.81
N GLU A 148 2.21 -14.39 -14.88
CA GLU A 148 0.90 -15.06 -14.85
C GLU A 148 0.09 -14.67 -16.09
N ASP A 149 -0.37 -15.65 -16.87
CA ASP A 149 -1.26 -15.44 -18.02
C ASP A 149 -2.71 -15.37 -17.53
N VAL A 150 -3.28 -14.16 -17.56
CA VAL A 150 -4.67 -13.86 -17.14
C VAL A 150 -5.59 -13.62 -18.35
N THR A 151 -5.21 -14.11 -19.54
CA THR A 151 -5.97 -13.86 -20.78
C THR A 151 -7.40 -14.40 -20.70
N LEU A 152 -7.59 -15.58 -20.12
CA LEU A 152 -8.91 -16.19 -19.97
C LEU A 152 -9.79 -15.37 -19.02
N ASP A 153 -9.30 -15.09 -17.82
CA ASP A 153 -10.04 -14.31 -16.82
C ASP A 153 -10.41 -12.91 -17.32
N TYR A 154 -9.52 -12.29 -18.11
CA TYR A 154 -9.77 -11.00 -18.75
C TYR A 154 -10.96 -11.07 -19.72
N HIS A 155 -10.98 -12.06 -20.62
CA HIS A 155 -12.07 -12.23 -21.59
C HIS A 155 -13.40 -12.65 -20.95
N ASP A 156 -13.34 -13.47 -19.90
CA ASP A 156 -14.53 -13.84 -19.13
C ASP A 156 -15.13 -12.61 -18.45
N THR A 157 -14.29 -11.75 -17.85
CA THR A 157 -14.73 -10.50 -17.23
C THR A 157 -15.29 -9.51 -18.26
N GLU A 158 -14.66 -9.38 -19.44
CA GLU A 158 -15.18 -8.56 -20.55
C GLU A 158 -16.55 -9.04 -21.02
N SER A 159 -16.74 -10.36 -21.12
CA SER A 159 -18.01 -10.97 -21.55
C SER A 159 -19.11 -10.71 -20.52
N GLN A 160 -18.81 -10.86 -19.23
CA GLN A 160 -19.74 -10.54 -18.14
C GLN A 160 -20.12 -9.05 -18.15
N LEU A 161 -19.14 -8.16 -18.31
CA LEU A 161 -19.39 -6.72 -18.40
C LEU A 161 -20.31 -6.37 -19.57
N THR A 162 -20.09 -7.01 -20.73
CA THR A 162 -20.92 -6.80 -21.92
C THR A 162 -22.36 -7.27 -21.70
N ALA A 163 -22.56 -8.43 -21.09
CA ALA A 163 -23.89 -8.94 -20.76
C ALA A 163 -24.64 -8.03 -19.80
N LEU A 164 -23.96 -7.52 -18.76
CA LEU A 164 -24.55 -6.60 -17.78
C LEU A 164 -24.97 -5.27 -18.42
N ARG A 165 -24.14 -4.70 -19.31
CA ARG A 165 -24.49 -3.47 -20.04
C ARG A 165 -25.69 -3.67 -20.96
N LEU A 166 -25.75 -4.80 -21.68
CA LEU A 166 -26.91 -5.10 -22.53
C LEU A 166 -28.20 -5.24 -21.70
N GLN A 167 -28.11 -5.82 -20.51
CA GLN A 167 -29.24 -5.89 -19.59
C GLN A 167 -29.67 -4.50 -19.13
N GLU A 168 -28.73 -3.63 -18.76
CA GLU A 168 -29.00 -2.25 -18.39
C GLU A 168 -29.70 -1.48 -19.52
N GLU A 169 -29.18 -1.55 -20.75
CA GLU A 169 -29.76 -0.90 -21.93
C GLU A 169 -31.20 -1.37 -22.19
N ARG A 170 -31.47 -2.68 -22.07
CA ARG A 170 -32.83 -3.23 -22.21
C ARG A 170 -33.78 -2.75 -21.12
N ILE A 171 -33.31 -2.60 -19.89
CA ILE A 171 -34.12 -2.09 -18.77
C ILE A 171 -34.43 -0.61 -18.99
N LEU A 172 -33.45 0.20 -19.44
CA LEU A 172 -33.65 1.63 -19.67
C LEU A 172 -34.53 1.94 -20.89
N ALA A 173 -34.67 0.99 -21.82
CA ALA A 173 -35.54 1.12 -22.98
C ALA A 173 -37.02 0.75 -22.72
N LEU A 174 -37.36 0.32 -21.49
CA LEU A 174 -38.73 0.02 -21.04
C LEU A 174 -39.33 1.20 -20.27
#